data_AF-A0A5C6XB34-F1
#
_entry.id   AF-A0A5C6XB34-F1
#
_cell.length_a   1.000
_cell.length_b   1.000
_cell.length_c   1.000
_cell.angle_alpha   90.00
_cell.angle_beta   90.00
_cell.angle_gamma   90.00
#
_symmetry.space_group_name_H-M   'P 1'
#
loop_
_entity.id
_entity.type
_entity.pdbx_description
1 polymer ?
#
loop_
_entity_poly.entity_id
_entity_poly.type
_entity_poly.pdbx_seq_one_letter_code
_entity_poly.pdbx_strand_id
1 'polypeptide(L)'
;MNLRSLSSRPSALAICALLTAASFGATTLATSTAVYAQDSADSQVSALLDQAMEDYDMLMIEEAEEALEQAVVLAARNNLRTPAVARAYVMLGIVRFAATRDEALTEEAFVAALETDPNSVLFPVYETPELSQIFERARQRAKPPEPVVEETTPDPEEPRAEDAPLQHRPIPRANAGQAILFEANVSETVPVFRVFLNHRRFGEDEFTRSEMMPSSNTRFAFSLDASHVRTSQIDYYIEAVDRTGDPLASSGRASNPHRITVLGSGDVADMPDERDIADITPPDDDLDLEPEDKTGRGFYATLLAGTDVGFLTSGTAPTAQIDREVTPGFVAAFAHTKLDLGWRLTERNSLGMYWRWQFSPPQDFDSLVEGSIDRDAPFWQHEEECFGLGLPGDCMIGFKYQRDISTGAPRFYSSVGLGIGRVRNWLRLKHSASLNDGVCDNREIFQDQQSGVPFCYIRDTVRTGWAHFGFGGGFYVPLSGNLDFVTDTYVMVLFPDTSINVDVNLGLRFRM
;
A
#
# COMPACT_ATOMS: atom_id res chain seq x y z
N MET A 1 61.13 -24.48 -37.18
CA MET A 1 60.92 -25.58 -36.21
C MET A 1 59.73 -25.20 -35.36
N ASN A 2 58.50 -25.54 -35.77
CA ASN A 2 57.78 -26.78 -35.48
C ASN A 2 57.82 -27.19 -34.00
N LEU A 3 56.73 -26.97 -33.26
CA LEU A 3 55.83 -28.06 -32.87
C LEU A 3 54.49 -27.52 -32.33
N ARG A 4 53.42 -28.09 -32.88
CA ARG A 4 52.01 -27.93 -32.52
C ARG A 4 51.71 -28.67 -31.22
N SER A 5 50.71 -28.21 -30.47
CA SER A 5 49.92 -29.06 -29.60
C SER A 5 48.48 -28.55 -29.56
N LEU A 6 47.59 -29.36 -30.12
CA LEU A 6 46.13 -29.23 -30.12
C LEU A 6 45.53 -29.63 -28.76
N SER A 7 44.21 -29.43 -28.68
CA SER A 7 43.20 -30.07 -27.80
C SER A 7 42.83 -29.26 -26.57
N SER A 8 41.57 -29.09 -26.19
CA SER A 8 40.27 -29.48 -26.77
C SER A 8 39.20 -28.78 -25.92
N ARG A 9 38.18 -28.19 -26.55
CA ARG A 9 36.92 -27.83 -25.86
C ARG A 9 36.13 -29.11 -25.57
N PRO A 10 35.36 -29.13 -24.47
CA PRO A 10 33.92 -29.29 -24.66
C PRO A 10 33.06 -28.35 -23.79
N SER A 11 32.08 -27.79 -24.49
CA SER A 11 30.70 -27.41 -24.17
C SER A 11 30.14 -27.54 -22.75
N ALA A 12 29.55 -26.43 -22.31
CA ALA A 12 28.29 -26.22 -21.59
C ALA A 12 27.51 -27.45 -21.11
N LEU A 13 27.16 -27.46 -19.81
CA LEU A 13 25.78 -27.36 -19.31
C LEU A 13 25.74 -27.49 -17.78
N ALA A 14 24.94 -26.59 -17.18
CA ALA A 14 24.00 -26.85 -16.10
C ALA A 14 24.47 -26.96 -14.63
N ILE A 15 24.02 -25.95 -13.88
CA ILE A 15 23.04 -26.07 -12.77
C ILE A 15 23.57 -26.47 -11.37
N CYS A 16 23.26 -25.54 -10.45
CA CYS A 16 22.91 -25.67 -9.03
C CYS A 16 23.97 -25.93 -7.94
N ALA A 17 23.86 -25.03 -6.96
CA ALA A 17 23.69 -25.29 -5.53
C ALA A 17 24.94 -25.46 -4.65
N LEU A 18 25.11 -24.44 -3.80
CA LEU A 18 25.17 -24.48 -2.33
C LEU A 18 26.37 -25.16 -1.61
N LEU A 19 26.92 -24.39 -0.66
CA LEU A 19 27.54 -24.77 0.63
C LEU A 19 28.97 -25.39 0.49
N THR A 20 30.01 -25.08 1.28
CA THR A 20 30.10 -24.66 2.70
C THR A 20 31.57 -24.36 3.08
N ALA A 21 31.72 -23.61 4.20
CA ALA A 21 32.82 -23.65 5.19
C ALA A 21 34.18 -23.02 4.83
N ALA A 22 34.98 -22.42 5.73
CA ALA A 22 34.88 -21.90 7.10
C ALA A 22 36.32 -21.47 7.50
N SER A 23 36.50 -20.35 8.21
CA SER A 23 37.50 -20.13 9.29
C SER A 23 37.49 -18.65 9.70
N PHE A 24 36.91 -18.30 10.85
CA PHE A 24 37.49 -18.21 12.20
C PHE A 24 38.56 -17.12 12.38
N GLY A 25 38.18 -16.07 13.11
CA GLY A 25 39.06 -15.05 13.67
C GLY A 25 38.29 -14.23 14.71
N ALA A 26 38.19 -14.78 15.93
CA ALA A 26 37.50 -14.16 17.06
C ALA A 26 38.33 -13.02 17.66
N THR A 27 37.72 -11.86 17.82
CA THR A 27 38.17 -10.81 18.75
C THR A 27 36.97 -10.28 19.53
N THR A 28 37.03 -10.45 20.84
CA THR A 28 36.05 -10.09 21.85
C THR A 28 35.90 -8.58 21.99
N LEU A 29 34.68 -8.05 21.82
CA LEU A 29 34.26 -6.75 22.32
C LEU A 29 32.87 -6.86 22.97
N ALA A 30 32.72 -6.16 24.09
CA ALA A 30 31.64 -6.24 25.03
C ALA A 30 30.25 -6.01 24.41
N THR A 31 29.28 -6.83 24.85
CA THR A 31 27.89 -6.80 24.43
C THR A 31 27.13 -5.65 25.09
N SER A 32 26.77 -4.65 24.30
CA SER A 32 25.58 -3.82 24.50
C SER A 32 24.70 -3.94 23.26
N THR A 33 24.10 -5.11 23.08
CA THR A 33 23.17 -5.43 21.98
C THR A 33 21.85 -5.90 22.57
N ALA A 34 20.88 -5.00 22.71
CA ALA A 34 19.51 -5.42 22.98
C ALA A 34 18.44 -4.48 22.38
N VAL A 35 18.76 -3.22 22.05
CA VAL A 35 17.69 -2.25 21.74
C VAL A 35 17.37 -2.12 20.23
N TYR A 36 18.30 -2.43 19.32
CA TYR A 36 18.08 -2.25 17.86
C TYR A 36 17.53 -3.49 17.12
N ALA A 37 17.64 -4.70 17.68
CA ALA A 37 17.14 -5.91 17.00
C ALA A 37 15.61 -6.06 17.10
N GLN A 38 15.02 -5.54 18.18
CA GLN A 38 13.64 -5.81 18.57
C GLN A 38 12.60 -5.10 17.67
N ASP A 39 12.89 -3.87 17.21
CA ASP A 39 12.01 -3.06 16.34
C ASP A 39 11.90 -3.64 14.91
N SER A 40 13.03 -4.15 14.39
CA SER A 40 13.04 -4.85 13.09
C SER A 40 12.27 -6.17 13.13
N ALA A 41 12.29 -6.87 14.27
CA ALA A 41 11.61 -8.15 14.42
C ALA A 41 10.08 -7.96 14.54
N ASP A 42 9.60 -6.93 15.23
CA ASP A 42 8.16 -6.64 15.33
C ASP A 42 7.55 -6.21 13.98
N SER A 43 8.30 -5.43 13.19
CA SER A 43 7.88 -5.10 11.81
C SER A 43 7.79 -6.34 10.91
N GLN A 44 8.69 -7.32 11.09
CA GLN A 44 8.69 -8.56 10.33
C GLN A 44 7.53 -9.47 10.75
N VAL A 45 7.19 -9.53 12.04
CA VAL A 45 6.00 -10.22 12.53
C VAL A 45 4.73 -9.61 11.92
N SER A 46 4.64 -8.28 11.84
CA SER A 46 3.49 -7.60 11.24
C SER A 46 3.37 -7.91 9.74
N ALA A 47 4.47 -7.90 9.00
CA ALA A 47 4.48 -8.24 7.58
C ALA A 47 4.06 -9.70 7.32
N LEU A 48 4.51 -10.64 8.15
CA LEU A 48 4.12 -12.05 8.06
C LEU A 48 2.64 -12.26 8.41
N LEU A 49 2.09 -11.50 9.36
CA LEU A 49 0.67 -11.51 9.65
C LEU A 49 -0.15 -11.00 8.46
N ASP A 50 0.23 -9.88 7.85
CA ASP A 50 -0.48 -9.32 6.68
C ASP A 50 -0.45 -10.31 5.51
N GLN A 51 0.72 -10.90 5.22
CA GLN A 51 0.88 -11.94 4.20
C GLN A 51 -0.04 -13.15 4.48
N ALA A 52 -0.07 -13.65 5.72
CA ALA A 52 -0.89 -14.80 6.07
C ALA A 52 -2.40 -14.52 5.96
N MET A 53 -2.84 -13.29 6.22
CA MET A 53 -4.23 -12.89 6.02
C MET A 53 -4.59 -12.90 4.52
N GLU A 54 -3.70 -12.40 3.66
CA GLU A 54 -3.87 -12.46 2.21
C GLU A 54 -3.89 -13.91 1.70
N ASP A 55 -2.95 -14.75 2.14
CA ASP A 55 -2.87 -16.15 1.75
C ASP A 55 -4.12 -16.94 2.21
N TYR A 56 -4.62 -16.67 3.42
CA TYR A 56 -5.85 -17.27 3.92
C TYR A 56 -7.08 -16.84 3.10
N ASP A 57 -7.19 -15.56 2.74
CA ASP A 57 -8.27 -15.04 1.88
C ASP A 57 -8.23 -15.65 0.47
N MET A 58 -7.03 -16.00 -0.01
CA MET A 58 -6.79 -16.68 -1.28
C MET A 58 -6.96 -18.21 -1.19
N LEU A 59 -7.35 -18.74 -0.02
CA LEU A 59 -7.51 -20.18 0.27
C LEU A 59 -6.19 -20.98 0.20
N MET A 60 -5.05 -20.30 0.33
CA MET A 60 -3.71 -20.88 0.45
C MET A 60 -3.42 -21.14 1.93
N ILE A 61 -4.11 -22.15 2.48
CA ILE A 61 -4.19 -22.38 3.93
C ILE A 61 -2.85 -22.83 4.51
N GLU A 62 -2.12 -23.70 3.78
CA GLU A 62 -0.80 -24.18 4.18
C GLU A 62 0.24 -23.05 4.24
N GLU A 63 0.24 -22.15 3.25
CA GLU A 63 1.14 -20.99 3.18
C GLU A 63 0.82 -19.97 4.29
N ALA A 64 -0.46 -19.73 4.55
CA ALA A 64 -0.90 -18.87 5.65
C ALA A 64 -0.44 -19.41 7.02
N GLU A 65 -0.54 -20.73 7.24
CA GLU A 65 -0.04 -21.36 8.46
C GLU A 65 1.47 -21.22 8.57
N GLU A 66 2.22 -21.49 7.49
CA GLU A 66 3.68 -21.38 7.48
C GLU A 66 4.15 -19.95 7.82
N ALA A 67 3.53 -18.92 7.23
CA ALA A 67 3.86 -17.53 7.50
C ALA A 67 3.61 -17.15 8.98
N LEU A 68 2.51 -17.63 9.57
CA LEU A 68 2.18 -17.38 10.97
C LEU A 68 3.09 -18.15 11.93
N GLU A 69 3.47 -19.38 11.60
CA GLU A 69 4.48 -20.14 12.35
C GLU A 69 5.83 -19.44 12.34
N GLN A 70 6.25 -18.92 11.19
CA GLN A 70 7.45 -18.10 11.09
C GLN A 70 7.35 -16.83 11.95
N ALA A 71 6.19 -16.18 11.98
CA ALA A 71 5.95 -14.98 12.79
C ALA A 71 6.09 -15.27 14.29
N VAL A 72 5.46 -16.34 14.79
CA VAL A 72 5.51 -16.68 16.23
C VAL A 72 6.90 -17.20 16.64
N VAL A 73 7.62 -17.90 15.75
CA VAL A 73 9.01 -18.31 15.97
C VAL A 73 9.93 -17.10 16.03
N LEU A 74 9.75 -16.12 15.14
CA LEU A 74 10.50 -14.88 15.14
C LEU A 74 10.23 -14.06 16.41
N ALA A 75 8.97 -13.98 16.83
CA ALA A 75 8.56 -13.34 18.07
C ALA A 75 9.21 -13.99 19.30
N ALA A 76 9.16 -15.32 19.40
CA ALA A 76 9.75 -16.08 20.51
C ALA A 76 11.28 -15.89 20.58
N ARG A 77 11.98 -15.93 19.44
CA ARG A 77 13.43 -15.71 19.38
C ARG A 77 13.85 -14.33 19.89
N ASN A 78 12.99 -13.33 19.72
CA ASN A 78 13.24 -11.95 20.10
C ASN A 78 12.52 -11.53 21.39
N ASN A 79 11.88 -12.47 22.10
CA ASN A 79 11.06 -12.21 23.30
C ASN A 79 10.02 -11.09 23.10
N LEU A 80 9.39 -11.05 21.92
CA LEU A 80 8.37 -10.06 21.59
C LEU A 80 7.03 -10.41 22.24
N ARG A 81 6.42 -9.43 22.92
CA ARG A 81 5.05 -9.51 23.44
C ARG A 81 4.28 -8.25 23.06
N THR A 82 4.05 -8.08 21.76
CA THR A 82 3.37 -6.91 21.18
C THR A 82 1.95 -7.28 20.71
N PRO A 83 1.07 -6.30 20.46
CA PRO A 83 -0.25 -6.57 19.89
C PRO A 83 -0.18 -7.27 18.53
N ALA A 84 0.87 -7.03 17.74
CA ALA A 84 1.08 -7.73 16.46
C ALA A 84 1.33 -9.23 16.66
N VAL A 85 2.14 -9.61 17.66
CA VAL A 85 2.36 -11.02 18.02
C VAL A 85 1.06 -11.67 18.51
N ALA A 86 0.28 -10.98 19.33
CA ALA A 86 -1.00 -11.50 19.81
C ALA A 86 -1.97 -11.73 18.65
N ARG A 87 -2.07 -10.78 17.71
CA ARG A 87 -2.87 -10.92 16.48
C ARG A 87 -2.39 -12.06 15.58
N ALA A 88 -1.08 -12.31 15.49
CA ALA A 88 -0.54 -13.46 14.77
C ALA A 88 -0.99 -14.79 15.40
N TYR A 89 -0.98 -14.91 16.73
CA TYR A 89 -1.51 -16.09 17.41
C TYR A 89 -3.04 -16.26 17.20
N VAL A 90 -3.81 -15.17 17.19
CA VAL A 90 -5.24 -15.24 16.85
C VAL A 90 -5.43 -15.78 15.43
N MET A 91 -4.72 -15.24 14.44
CA MET A 91 -4.85 -15.69 13.06
C MET A 91 -4.40 -17.15 12.91
N LEU A 92 -3.33 -17.56 13.61
CA LEU A 92 -2.85 -18.94 13.57
C LEU A 92 -3.90 -19.94 14.06
N GLY A 93 -4.65 -19.58 15.11
CA GLY A 93 -5.77 -20.38 15.61
C GLY A 93 -6.89 -20.53 14.57
N ILE A 94 -7.22 -19.45 13.85
CA ILE A 94 -8.25 -19.43 12.80
C ILE A 94 -7.82 -20.31 11.61
N VAL A 95 -6.60 -20.13 11.12
CA VAL A 95 -6.05 -20.90 9.99
C VAL A 95 -6.04 -22.40 10.33
N ARG A 96 -5.53 -22.78 11.51
CA ARG A 96 -5.51 -24.17 11.96
C ARG A 96 -6.90 -24.78 12.13
N PHE A 97 -7.86 -23.98 12.60
CA PHE A 97 -9.25 -24.42 12.69
C PHE A 97 -9.83 -24.71 11.30
N ALA A 98 -9.55 -23.84 10.33
CA ALA A 98 -9.99 -24.02 8.95
C ALA A 98 -9.37 -25.28 8.32
N ALA A 99 -8.09 -25.53 8.57
CA ALA A 99 -7.35 -26.67 8.03
C ALA A 99 -7.80 -28.02 8.62
N THR A 100 -7.92 -28.09 9.96
CA THR A 100 -7.99 -29.38 10.67
C THR A 100 -9.29 -29.59 11.46
N ARG A 101 -10.04 -28.52 11.74
CA ARG A 101 -11.18 -28.50 12.68
C ARG A 101 -10.82 -28.98 14.09
N ASP A 102 -9.53 -28.96 14.45
CA ASP A 102 -9.07 -29.32 15.80
C ASP A 102 -9.26 -28.15 16.77
N GLU A 103 -10.32 -28.24 17.58
CA GLU A 103 -10.63 -27.21 18.59
C GLU A 103 -9.54 -27.08 19.65
N ALA A 104 -8.83 -28.15 20.00
CA ALA A 104 -7.81 -28.10 21.04
C ALA A 104 -6.59 -27.31 20.56
N LEU A 105 -6.16 -27.56 19.32
CA LEU A 105 -5.06 -26.83 18.68
C LEU A 105 -5.39 -25.34 18.49
N THR A 106 -6.63 -25.03 18.09
CA THR A 106 -7.12 -23.64 17.98
C THR A 106 -7.19 -22.94 19.34
N GLU A 107 -7.70 -23.63 20.37
CA GLU A 107 -7.78 -23.08 21.73
C GLU A 107 -6.38 -22.76 22.28
N GLU A 108 -5.38 -23.61 22.03
CA GLU A 108 -3.99 -23.36 22.42
C GLU A 108 -3.41 -22.08 21.80
N ALA A 109 -3.65 -21.85 20.51
CA ALA A 109 -3.22 -20.63 19.84
C ALA A 109 -3.90 -19.38 20.43
N PHE A 110 -5.21 -19.45 20.73
CA PHE A 110 -5.93 -18.36 21.37
C PHE A 110 -5.46 -18.09 22.80
N VAL A 111 -5.12 -19.13 23.56
CA VAL A 111 -4.49 -18.96 24.89
C VAL A 111 -3.17 -18.21 24.76
N ALA A 112 -2.33 -18.57 23.80
CA ALA A 112 -1.07 -17.87 23.55
C ALA A 112 -1.28 -16.39 23.15
N ALA A 113 -2.32 -16.09 22.36
CA ALA A 113 -2.69 -14.72 22.03
C ALA A 113 -3.07 -13.91 23.28
N LEU A 114 -3.94 -14.46 24.13
CA LEU A 114 -4.44 -13.81 25.34
C LEU A 114 -3.39 -13.70 26.45
N GLU A 115 -2.45 -14.65 26.52
CA GLU A 115 -1.27 -14.53 27.37
C GLU A 115 -0.31 -13.46 26.84
N THR A 116 -0.26 -13.23 25.52
CA THR A 116 0.56 -12.17 24.92
C THR A 116 -0.05 -10.78 25.11
N ASP A 117 -1.34 -10.62 24.82
CA ASP A 117 -2.12 -9.41 25.04
C ASP A 117 -3.53 -9.77 25.56
N PRO A 118 -3.85 -9.47 26.83
CA PRO A 118 -5.16 -9.76 27.43
C PRO A 118 -6.35 -9.09 26.73
N ASN A 119 -6.12 -8.01 25.98
CA ASN A 119 -7.15 -7.29 25.23
C ASN A 119 -7.37 -7.85 23.82
N SER A 120 -6.75 -8.99 23.49
CA SER A 120 -6.92 -9.64 22.19
C SER A 120 -8.39 -9.97 21.91
N VAL A 121 -8.78 -9.78 20.65
CA VAL A 121 -10.10 -10.06 20.10
C VAL A 121 -9.98 -10.86 18.81
N LEU A 122 -11.03 -11.59 18.43
CA LEU A 122 -11.11 -12.25 17.13
C LEU A 122 -11.15 -11.20 16.00
N PHE A 123 -10.67 -11.59 14.82
CA PHE A 123 -10.82 -10.80 13.62
C PHE A 123 -12.29 -10.81 13.18
N PRO A 124 -12.99 -9.67 13.13
CA PRO A 124 -14.44 -9.65 12.90
C PRO A 124 -14.88 -10.29 11.58
N VAL A 125 -14.01 -10.27 10.57
CA VAL A 125 -14.29 -10.83 9.23
C VAL A 125 -14.26 -12.36 9.23
N TYR A 126 -13.57 -12.98 10.19
CA TYR A 126 -13.40 -14.44 10.30
C TYR A 126 -14.11 -15.02 11.52
N GLU A 127 -14.87 -14.21 12.25
CA GLU A 127 -15.57 -14.65 13.45
C GLU A 127 -16.74 -15.58 13.09
N THR A 128 -16.76 -16.77 13.69
CA THR A 128 -17.91 -17.70 13.63
C THR A 128 -18.34 -18.07 15.04
N PRO A 129 -19.61 -18.48 15.25
CA PRO A 129 -20.10 -18.89 16.57
C PRO A 129 -19.24 -19.95 17.26
N GLU A 130 -18.63 -20.86 16.49
CA GLU A 130 -17.71 -21.89 16.97
C GLU A 130 -16.39 -21.28 17.43
N LEU A 131 -15.77 -20.42 16.62
CA LEU A 131 -14.53 -19.73 16.97
C LEU A 131 -14.71 -18.82 18.19
N SER A 132 -15.82 -18.10 18.30
CA SER A 132 -16.14 -17.29 19.48
C SER A 132 -16.23 -18.14 20.75
N GLN A 133 -16.83 -19.33 20.68
CA GLN A 133 -16.89 -20.26 21.83
C GLN A 133 -15.51 -20.77 22.22
N ILE A 134 -14.67 -21.14 21.26
CA ILE A 134 -13.30 -21.59 21.52
C ILE A 134 -12.47 -20.46 22.14
N PHE A 135 -12.62 -19.23 21.64
CA PHE A 135 -11.91 -18.04 22.15
C PHE A 135 -12.31 -17.70 23.60
N GLU A 136 -13.59 -17.83 23.96
CA GLU A 136 -14.05 -17.62 25.33
C GLU A 136 -13.55 -18.70 26.30
N ARG A 137 -13.43 -19.97 25.86
CA ARG A 137 -12.76 -21.01 26.66
C ARG A 137 -11.28 -20.69 26.85
N ALA A 138 -10.59 -20.23 25.81
CA ALA A 138 -9.20 -19.79 25.91
C ALA A 138 -9.04 -18.63 26.91
N ARG A 139 -9.97 -17.67 26.95
CA ARG A 139 -9.99 -16.57 27.94
C ARG A 139 -10.06 -17.04 29.39
N GLN A 140 -10.78 -18.12 29.66
CA GLN A 140 -10.86 -18.71 31.01
C GLN A 140 -9.58 -19.47 31.39
N ARG A 141 -8.81 -19.93 30.40
CA ARG A 141 -7.62 -20.79 30.57
C ARG A 141 -6.31 -20.00 30.57
N ALA A 142 -6.26 -18.87 29.87
CA ALA A 142 -5.10 -17.99 29.80
C ALA A 142 -4.72 -17.49 31.20
N LYS A 143 -3.45 -17.65 31.56
CA LYS A 143 -2.95 -17.14 32.84
C LYS A 143 -2.63 -15.66 32.69
N PRO A 144 -3.19 -14.76 33.51
CA PRO A 144 -2.68 -13.39 33.60
C PRO A 144 -1.18 -13.45 33.92
N PRO A 145 -0.33 -12.63 33.27
CA PRO A 145 1.10 -12.62 33.58
C PRO A 145 1.31 -12.39 35.08
N GLU A 146 2.16 -13.21 35.70
CA GLU A 146 2.54 -13.04 37.10
C GLU A 146 3.05 -11.60 37.32
N PRO A 147 2.58 -10.92 38.37
CA PRO A 147 3.01 -9.56 38.65
C PRO A 147 4.51 -9.59 38.96
N VAL A 148 5.30 -8.95 38.11
CA VAL A 148 6.68 -8.61 38.45
C VAL A 148 6.60 -7.59 39.59
N VAL A 149 6.98 -8.04 40.78
CA VAL A 149 7.05 -7.21 41.99
C VAL A 149 8.24 -6.26 41.81
N GLU A 150 7.98 -5.04 41.34
CA GLU A 150 8.84 -3.90 41.66
C GLU A 150 8.21 -3.15 42.84
N GLU A 151 8.92 -3.21 43.97
CA GLU A 151 8.66 -2.36 45.13
C GLU A 151 8.86 -0.90 44.71
N THR A 152 7.83 -0.06 44.78
CA THR A 152 7.72 1.04 45.76
C THR A 152 6.60 2.02 45.41
N THR A 153 5.88 2.41 46.46
CA THR A 153 5.03 3.60 46.64
C THR A 153 3.69 3.70 45.91
N PRO A 154 2.63 4.19 46.60
CA PRO A 154 1.33 4.42 45.99
C PRO A 154 1.43 5.67 45.11
N ASP A 155 1.28 5.50 43.80
CA ASP A 155 1.13 6.60 42.85
C ASP A 155 -0.28 6.53 42.21
N PRO A 156 -0.81 7.66 41.74
CA PRO A 156 -2.19 8.05 41.96
C PRO A 156 -2.97 7.80 40.67
N GLU A 157 -4.29 7.93 40.79
CA GLU A 157 -5.26 8.07 39.71
C GLU A 157 -4.63 8.66 38.42
N GLU A 158 -4.46 7.83 37.38
CA GLU A 158 -3.95 8.27 36.08
C GLU A 158 -4.84 9.42 35.58
N PRO A 159 -4.26 10.60 35.27
CA PRO A 159 -5.05 11.70 34.79
C PRO A 159 -5.42 11.44 33.31
N ARG A 160 -6.65 11.82 32.99
CA ARG A 160 -7.27 11.66 31.67
C ARG A 160 -6.35 12.30 30.61
N ALA A 161 -6.32 11.77 29.38
CA ALA A 161 -5.42 12.19 28.29
C ALA A 161 -5.40 13.71 27.94
N GLU A 162 -6.29 14.52 28.54
CA GLU A 162 -6.27 15.99 28.47
C GLU A 162 -5.25 16.66 29.43
N ASP A 163 -4.67 15.92 30.37
CA ASP A 163 -3.76 16.42 31.41
C ASP A 163 -2.28 16.10 31.14
N ALA A 164 -1.94 15.55 29.96
CA ALA A 164 -0.55 15.27 29.61
C ALA A 164 0.27 16.58 29.53
N PRO A 165 1.49 16.63 30.11
CA PRO A 165 2.29 17.85 30.22
C PRO A 165 2.72 18.43 28.86
N LEU A 166 2.79 17.61 27.81
CA LEU A 166 3.04 18.02 26.43
C LEU A 166 2.13 17.24 25.48
N GLN A 167 1.32 17.98 24.70
CA GLN A 167 0.36 17.45 23.75
C GLN A 167 0.77 17.81 22.32
N HIS A 168 0.77 16.82 21.44
CA HIS A 168 1.03 16.97 20.02
C HIS A 168 0.24 15.91 19.26
N ARG A 169 -0.32 16.28 18.09
CA ARG A 169 -1.00 15.33 17.19
C ARG A 169 -0.01 14.84 16.14
N PRO A 170 0.37 13.55 16.14
CA PRO A 170 1.31 13.02 15.16
C PRO A 170 0.81 13.21 13.73
N ILE A 171 1.73 13.56 12.83
CA ILE A 171 1.46 13.75 11.41
C ILE A 171 1.86 12.45 10.70
N PRO A 172 0.92 11.63 10.19
CA PRO A 172 1.28 10.32 9.63
C PRO A 172 1.78 10.41 8.18
N ARG A 173 1.42 11.47 7.45
CA ARG A 173 1.72 11.62 6.01
C ARG A 173 1.94 13.09 5.63
N ALA A 174 2.82 13.32 4.65
CA ALA A 174 3.05 14.61 4.01
C ALA A 174 3.30 14.42 2.51
N ASN A 175 3.24 15.50 1.72
CA ASN A 175 3.61 15.46 0.31
C ASN A 175 5.00 16.08 0.12
N ALA A 176 5.79 15.51 -0.78
CA ALA A 176 7.10 16.05 -1.13
C ALA A 176 6.97 17.46 -1.72
N GLY A 177 7.90 18.35 -1.36
CA GLY A 177 7.90 19.74 -1.80
C GLY A 177 6.84 20.63 -1.14
N GLN A 178 6.17 20.17 -0.08
CA GLN A 178 5.30 21.00 0.76
C GLN A 178 5.91 21.16 2.16
N ALA A 179 5.82 22.37 2.71
CA ALA A 179 6.28 22.64 4.08
C ALA A 179 5.36 21.94 5.09
N ILE A 180 5.94 21.46 6.20
CA ILE A 180 5.19 20.79 7.28
C ILE A 180 5.20 21.69 8.51
N LEU A 181 4.01 21.99 9.04
CA LEU A 181 3.85 22.73 10.29
C LEU A 181 3.68 21.75 11.46
N PHE A 182 4.59 21.82 12.42
CA PHE A 182 4.51 21.10 13.68
C PHE A 182 3.98 22.03 14.76
N GLU A 183 2.94 21.60 15.48
CA GLU A 183 2.39 22.33 16.63
C GLU A 183 2.43 21.46 17.89
N ALA A 184 2.87 22.03 19.01
CA ALA A 184 2.83 21.39 20.32
C ALA A 184 2.21 22.33 21.36
N ASN A 185 1.48 21.78 22.32
CA ASN A 185 0.89 22.48 23.45
C ASN A 185 1.51 21.95 24.74
N VAL A 186 2.13 22.83 25.53
CA VAL A 186 2.72 22.50 26.82
C VAL A 186 1.84 23.08 27.93
N SER A 187 1.50 22.27 28.92
CA SER A 187 0.65 22.70 30.04
C SER A 187 1.28 23.87 30.81
N GLU A 188 0.47 24.83 31.25
CA GLU A 188 0.91 25.98 32.06
C GLU A 188 1.55 25.57 33.40
N THR A 189 1.30 24.34 33.85
CA THR A 189 1.86 23.79 35.09
C THR A 189 3.31 23.34 34.95
N VAL A 190 3.84 23.24 33.72
CA VAL A 190 5.21 22.82 33.44
C VAL A 190 6.09 24.06 33.23
N PRO A 191 7.19 24.25 33.99
CA PRO A 191 8.07 25.41 33.86
C PRO A 191 9.00 25.29 32.64
N VAL A 192 8.41 25.15 31.45
CA VAL A 192 9.13 25.01 30.19
C VAL A 192 9.92 26.26 29.85
N PHE A 193 11.17 26.07 29.44
CA PHE A 193 12.03 27.15 28.95
C PHE A 193 12.08 27.17 27.43
N ARG A 194 12.28 26.01 26.79
CA ARG A 194 12.31 25.85 25.33
C ARG A 194 11.67 24.53 24.91
N VAL A 195 11.15 24.52 23.69
CA VAL A 195 10.60 23.31 23.05
C VAL A 195 11.39 23.05 21.77
N PHE A 196 11.80 21.81 21.56
CA PHE A 196 12.59 21.40 20.41
C PHE A 196 11.86 20.32 19.60
N LEU A 197 11.89 20.48 18.28
CA LEU A 197 11.60 19.45 17.32
C LEU A 197 12.91 18.78 16.91
N ASN A 198 13.08 17.52 17.31
CA ASN A 198 14.17 16.69 16.84
C ASN A 198 13.66 15.92 15.62
N HIS A 199 14.27 16.11 14.45
CA HIS A 199 13.83 15.48 13.21
C HIS A 199 15.01 14.94 12.40
N ARG A 200 14.79 13.88 11.64
CA ARG A 200 15.76 13.33 10.69
C ARG A 200 15.06 12.84 9.43
N ARG A 201 15.73 12.95 8.30
CA ARG A 201 15.26 12.47 7.01
C ARG A 201 15.66 11.02 6.80
N PHE A 202 15.01 10.36 5.84
CA PHE A 202 15.41 9.02 5.42
C PHE A 202 16.89 9.00 5.00
N GLY A 203 17.68 8.11 5.61
CA GLY A 203 19.12 7.98 5.39
C GLY A 203 20.00 8.85 6.30
N GLU A 204 19.43 9.69 7.16
CA GLU A 204 20.17 10.40 8.21
C GLU A 204 20.19 9.59 9.51
N ASP A 205 21.38 9.37 10.07
CA ASP A 205 21.54 8.60 11.31
C ASP A 205 21.25 9.45 12.57
N GLU A 206 21.53 10.75 12.51
CA GLU A 206 21.40 11.67 13.64
C GLU A 206 20.17 12.59 13.53
N PHE A 207 19.53 12.88 14.67
CA PHE A 207 18.44 13.86 14.72
C PHE A 207 19.00 15.28 14.71
N THR A 208 18.49 16.10 13.79
CA THR A 208 18.68 17.55 13.81
C THR A 208 17.71 18.18 14.80
N ARG A 209 18.25 18.92 15.78
CA ARG A 209 17.48 19.60 16.82
C ARG A 209 17.14 21.03 16.39
N SER A 210 15.85 21.30 16.19
CA SER A 210 15.32 22.61 15.82
C SER A 210 14.46 23.21 16.93
N GLU A 211 14.67 24.47 17.27
CA GLU A 211 13.86 25.16 18.30
C GLU A 211 12.47 25.53 17.74
N MET A 212 11.42 25.15 18.46
CA MET A 212 10.05 25.56 18.15
C MET A 212 9.78 26.95 18.73
N MET A 213 9.22 27.84 17.92
CA MET A 213 8.94 29.21 18.33
C MET A 213 7.58 29.29 19.06
N PRO A 214 7.47 30.05 20.16
CA PRO A 214 6.19 30.24 20.83
C PRO A 214 5.23 31.03 19.94
N SER A 215 4.05 30.48 19.70
CA SER A 215 2.92 31.16 19.04
C SER A 215 1.90 31.70 20.04
N SER A 216 1.88 31.17 21.27
CA SER A 216 1.20 31.71 22.45
C SER A 216 1.96 31.32 23.73
N ASN A 217 1.39 31.55 24.92
CA ASN A 217 2.03 31.19 26.20
C ASN A 217 2.22 29.67 26.39
N THR A 218 1.39 28.85 25.75
CA THR A 218 1.40 27.39 25.89
C THR A 218 1.60 26.67 24.56
N ARG A 219 1.52 27.38 23.43
CA ARG A 219 1.63 26.79 22.09
C ARG A 219 2.97 27.15 21.44
N PHE A 220 3.60 26.14 20.88
CA PHE A 220 4.87 26.23 20.16
C PHE A 220 4.69 25.66 18.76
N ALA A 221 5.34 26.28 17.78
CA ALA A 221 5.26 25.87 16.39
C ALA A 221 6.62 25.90 15.70
N PHE A 222 6.83 24.97 14.77
CA PHE A 222 7.97 24.96 13.87
C PHE A 222 7.52 24.57 12.47
N SER A 223 7.99 25.29 11.46
CA SER A 223 7.72 24.98 10.05
C SER A 223 8.97 24.39 9.43
N LEU A 224 8.90 23.14 8.99
CA LEU A 224 9.95 22.50 8.19
C LEU A 224 9.72 22.84 6.73
N ASP A 225 10.68 23.54 6.11
CA ASP A 225 10.56 24.02 4.73
C ASP A 225 10.40 22.90 3.70
N ALA A 226 9.68 23.21 2.62
CA ALA A 226 9.42 22.32 1.49
C ALA A 226 10.68 21.69 0.86
N SER A 227 11.83 22.37 0.92
CA SER A 227 13.11 21.84 0.43
C SER A 227 13.62 20.65 1.24
N HIS A 228 13.26 20.58 2.53
CA HIS A 228 13.65 19.50 3.44
C HIS A 228 12.64 18.34 3.44
N VAL A 229 11.45 18.55 2.87
CA VAL A 229 10.39 17.54 2.73
C VAL A 229 10.46 16.92 1.33
N ARG A 230 11.57 16.24 1.03
CA ARG A 230 11.79 15.61 -0.28
C ARG A 230 12.23 14.16 -0.20
N THR A 231 12.48 13.64 0.99
CA THR A 231 12.84 12.24 1.26
C THR A 231 11.59 11.41 1.49
N SER A 232 11.64 10.09 1.30
CA SER A 232 10.50 9.17 1.44
C SER A 232 9.90 9.09 2.84
N GLN A 233 10.68 9.47 3.84
CA GLN A 233 10.30 9.43 5.23
C GLN A 233 10.99 10.53 6.02
N ILE A 234 10.32 10.99 7.07
CA ILE A 234 10.87 11.87 8.11
C ILE A 234 10.45 11.30 9.47
N ASP A 235 11.43 11.02 10.32
CA ASP A 235 11.21 10.64 11.72
C ASP A 235 11.39 11.88 12.59
N TYR A 236 10.55 12.07 13.61
CA TYR A 236 10.66 13.21 14.52
C TYR A 236 10.12 12.94 15.92
N TYR A 237 10.57 13.72 16.90
CA TYR A 237 9.94 13.80 18.21
C TYR A 237 10.06 15.21 18.78
N ILE A 238 9.19 15.55 19.72
CA ILE A 238 9.15 16.88 20.34
C ILE A 238 9.49 16.76 21.82
N GLU A 239 10.36 17.62 22.31
CA GLU A 239 10.74 17.69 23.72
C GLU A 239 10.63 19.11 24.27
N ALA A 240 10.09 19.24 25.48
CA ALA A 240 10.13 20.45 26.27
C ALA A 240 11.24 20.32 27.31
N VAL A 241 12.09 21.34 27.44
CA VAL A 241 13.20 21.36 28.39
C VAL A 241 13.11 22.54 29.35
N ASP A 242 13.75 22.42 30.49
CA ASP A 242 13.92 23.51 31.46
C ASP A 242 15.13 24.42 31.13
N ARG A 243 15.50 25.27 32.09
CA ARG A 243 16.63 26.20 31.95
C ARG A 243 18.01 25.54 32.03
N THR A 244 18.12 24.34 32.60
CA THR A 244 19.36 23.55 32.64
C THR A 244 19.52 22.68 31.40
N GLY A 245 18.46 22.53 30.62
CA GLY A 245 18.42 21.76 29.38
C GLY A 245 17.90 20.34 29.57
N ASP A 246 17.38 20.03 30.76
CA ASP A 246 16.85 18.72 31.10
C ASP A 246 15.42 18.55 30.54
N PRO A 247 15.08 17.39 29.97
CA PRO A 247 13.76 17.15 29.39
C PRO A 247 12.69 17.07 30.47
N LEU A 248 11.70 17.97 30.40
CA LEU A 248 10.54 18.01 31.29
C LEU A 248 9.38 17.15 30.76
N ALA A 249 9.18 17.13 29.44
CA ALA A 249 8.12 16.36 28.79
C ALA A 249 8.45 16.09 27.32
N SER A 250 7.87 15.04 26.73
CA SER A 250 8.15 14.65 25.34
C SER A 250 6.92 14.07 24.64
N SER A 251 6.77 14.33 23.34
CA SER A 251 5.87 13.59 22.44
C SER A 251 6.72 12.84 21.41
N GLY A 252 6.73 11.52 21.52
CA GLY A 252 7.75 10.67 20.89
C GLY A 252 9.11 10.80 21.60
N ARG A 253 10.08 9.95 21.23
CA ARG A 253 11.48 10.00 21.70
C ARG A 253 12.40 9.48 20.61
N ALA A 254 13.72 9.66 20.74
CA ALA A 254 14.67 9.14 19.76
C ALA A 254 14.55 7.62 19.50
N SER A 255 14.13 6.84 20.50
CA SER A 255 13.91 5.39 20.40
C SER A 255 12.54 4.98 19.83
N ASN A 256 11.56 5.89 19.82
CA ASN A 256 10.24 5.69 19.22
C ASN A 256 9.75 7.04 18.67
N PRO A 257 10.34 7.50 17.55
CA PRO A 257 9.96 8.76 16.95
C PRO A 257 8.60 8.61 16.26
N HIS A 258 7.88 9.72 16.13
CA HIS A 258 6.78 9.83 15.19
C HIS A 258 7.31 9.73 13.77
N ARG A 259 6.55 9.08 12.90
CA ARG A 259 6.95 8.81 11.52
C ARG A 259 6.00 9.46 10.54
N ILE A 260 6.57 10.24 9.64
CA ILE A 260 5.87 10.85 8.50
C ILE A 260 6.28 10.09 7.24
N THR A 261 5.32 9.49 6.55
CA THR A 261 5.55 9.02 5.17
C THR A 261 5.36 10.19 4.21
N VAL A 262 6.39 10.48 3.41
CA VAL A 262 6.35 11.58 2.44
C VAL A 262 6.07 11.02 1.06
N LEU A 263 4.98 11.47 0.45
CA LEU A 263 4.50 11.01 -0.84
C LEU A 263 5.07 11.88 -1.97
N GLY A 264 5.64 11.26 -3.00
CA GLY A 264 6.19 11.98 -4.17
C GLY A 264 7.67 12.40 -4.04
N SER A 265 8.39 11.86 -3.06
CA SER A 265 9.81 12.09 -2.77
C SER A 265 10.75 11.34 -3.74
N GLY A 266 10.78 11.76 -5.00
CA GLY A 266 11.88 11.39 -5.90
C GLY A 266 13.02 12.39 -5.72
N ASP A 267 14.20 11.93 -5.31
CA ASP A 267 15.36 12.80 -5.11
C ASP A 267 15.74 13.51 -6.41
N VAL A 268 15.53 14.82 -6.45
CA VAL A 268 16.30 15.73 -7.30
C VAL A 268 17.64 15.89 -6.59
N ALA A 269 18.61 15.07 -6.97
CA ALA A 269 19.99 15.31 -6.56
C ALA A 269 20.40 16.70 -7.05
N ASP A 270 20.86 17.55 -6.13
CA ASP A 270 21.52 18.81 -6.46
C ASP A 270 22.64 18.51 -7.46
N MET A 271 22.53 19.09 -8.65
CA MET A 271 23.60 19.04 -9.65
C MET A 271 24.82 19.75 -9.06
N PRO A 272 25.98 19.09 -8.92
CA PRO A 272 27.20 19.81 -8.74
C PRO A 272 27.48 20.59 -10.03
N ASP A 273 27.85 21.84 -9.82
CA ASP A 273 28.12 22.83 -10.85
C ASP A 273 29.15 22.31 -11.85
N GLU A 274 28.91 22.64 -13.11
CA GLU A 274 29.68 22.25 -14.28
C GLU A 274 31.16 22.67 -14.10
N ARG A 275 32.06 21.68 -13.95
CA ARG A 275 33.47 21.76 -14.37
C ARG A 275 34.22 20.43 -14.24
N ASP A 276 34.78 20.02 -15.38
CA ASP A 276 35.96 19.17 -15.58
C ASP A 276 36.07 17.87 -14.76
N ILE A 277 35.55 16.78 -15.32
CA ILE A 277 36.21 15.47 -15.20
C ILE A 277 36.32 14.86 -16.58
N ALA A 278 37.45 15.11 -17.22
CA ALA A 278 37.98 14.26 -18.25
C ALA A 278 38.44 12.93 -17.61
N ASP A 279 38.21 11.84 -18.35
CA ASP A 279 38.90 10.56 -18.26
C ASP A 279 38.68 9.71 -17.00
N ILE A 280 37.57 8.97 -16.98
CA ILE A 280 37.52 7.63 -16.37
C ILE A 280 36.74 6.72 -17.32
N THR A 281 37.45 5.84 -18.00
CA THR A 281 36.86 4.75 -18.79
C THR A 281 36.51 3.60 -17.84
N PRO A 282 35.25 3.14 -17.73
CA PRO A 282 34.93 1.91 -16.98
C PRO A 282 35.41 0.68 -17.76
N PRO A 283 35.77 -0.44 -17.09
CA PRO A 283 36.09 -1.68 -17.76
C PRO A 283 34.83 -2.31 -18.36
N ASP A 284 34.92 -2.68 -19.64
CA ASP A 284 33.94 -3.47 -20.36
C ASP A 284 33.80 -4.86 -19.72
N ASP A 285 32.66 -5.11 -19.07
CA ASP A 285 32.13 -6.46 -18.90
C ASP A 285 30.93 -6.60 -19.86
N ASP A 286 31.25 -7.08 -21.06
CA ASP A 286 30.31 -7.42 -22.11
C ASP A 286 29.39 -8.57 -21.65
N LEU A 287 28.21 -8.22 -21.12
CA LEU A 287 27.03 -8.99 -21.43
C LEU A 287 26.58 -8.55 -22.84
N ASP A 288 27.03 -9.30 -23.84
CA ASP A 288 26.57 -9.22 -25.24
C ASP A 288 25.05 -9.46 -25.33
N LEU A 289 24.26 -8.44 -24.96
CA LEU A 289 22.98 -8.18 -25.57
C LEU A 289 23.31 -7.45 -26.87
N GLU A 290 23.01 -8.09 -28.00
CA GLU A 290 23.24 -7.53 -29.32
C GLU A 290 22.89 -6.04 -29.35
N PRO A 291 23.75 -5.20 -29.95
CA PRO A 291 23.59 -3.76 -29.89
C PRO A 291 22.19 -3.40 -30.37
N GLU A 292 21.45 -2.76 -29.47
CA GLU A 292 20.10 -2.28 -29.69
C GLU A 292 19.99 -1.68 -31.08
N ASP A 293 19.09 -2.27 -31.85
CA ASP A 293 18.81 -1.85 -33.21
C ASP A 293 18.59 -0.33 -33.23
N LYS A 294 19.45 0.37 -34.00
CA LYS A 294 19.40 1.82 -34.21
C LYS A 294 18.21 2.19 -35.10
N THR A 295 17.04 1.65 -34.81
CA THR A 295 15.79 1.92 -35.51
C THR A 295 15.07 3.04 -34.78
N GLY A 296 15.47 4.27 -35.07
CA GLY A 296 14.85 5.50 -34.57
C GLY A 296 13.37 5.71 -34.96
N ARG A 297 12.70 4.70 -35.53
CA ARG A 297 11.29 4.64 -35.92
C ARG A 297 10.85 3.17 -35.98
N GLY A 298 9.70 2.85 -35.40
CA GLY A 298 9.14 1.50 -35.39
C GLY A 298 7.76 1.46 -34.73
N PHE A 299 7.04 0.36 -34.93
CA PHE A 299 5.74 0.15 -34.31
C PHE A 299 5.89 -0.70 -33.05
N TYR A 300 4.93 -0.59 -32.15
CA TYR A 300 4.76 -1.56 -31.10
C TYR A 300 3.28 -1.89 -30.88
N ALA A 301 3.02 -3.09 -30.39
CA ALA A 301 1.74 -3.47 -29.81
C ALA A 301 2.00 -3.89 -28.37
N THR A 302 1.29 -3.27 -27.42
CA THR A 302 1.34 -3.65 -26.01
C THR A 302 -0.01 -4.26 -25.63
N LEU A 303 0.02 -5.46 -25.07
CA LEU A 303 -1.14 -6.10 -24.47
C LEU A 303 -0.96 -6.06 -22.96
N LEU A 304 -1.94 -5.50 -22.26
CA LEU A 304 -1.94 -5.26 -20.83
C LEU A 304 -3.20 -5.87 -20.22
N ALA A 305 -3.08 -6.37 -19.00
CA ALA A 305 -4.19 -6.72 -18.13
C ALA A 305 -3.96 -6.07 -16.77
N GLY A 306 -5.03 -5.66 -16.12
CA GLY A 306 -4.94 -4.86 -14.91
C GLY A 306 -6.24 -4.77 -14.14
N THR A 307 -6.18 -4.02 -13.05
CA THR A 307 -7.32 -3.67 -12.19
C THR A 307 -7.31 -2.17 -11.95
N ASP A 308 -8.41 -1.65 -11.41
CA ASP A 308 -8.56 -0.24 -11.15
C ASP A 308 -9.21 0.08 -9.82
N VAL A 309 -8.88 1.26 -9.30
CA VAL A 309 -9.54 1.87 -8.14
C VAL A 309 -10.06 3.23 -8.58
N GLY A 310 -11.36 3.44 -8.41
CA GLY A 310 -12.04 4.70 -8.65
C GLY A 310 -12.29 5.48 -7.37
N PHE A 311 -12.33 6.79 -7.49
CA PHE A 311 -12.86 7.71 -6.50
C PHE A 311 -14.10 8.39 -7.09
N LEU A 312 -15.26 8.09 -6.50
CA LEU A 312 -16.54 8.69 -6.89
C LEU A 312 -16.76 9.99 -6.14
N THR A 313 -17.25 11.01 -6.83
CA THR A 313 -17.68 12.27 -6.21
C THR A 313 -19.17 12.24 -5.89
N SER A 314 -19.65 13.24 -5.17
CA SER A 314 -21.10 13.41 -4.92
C SER A 314 -21.86 13.64 -6.24
N GLY A 315 -23.10 13.17 -6.31
CA GLY A 315 -23.98 13.39 -7.47
C GLY A 315 -23.82 12.37 -8.59
N THR A 316 -23.06 11.29 -8.39
CA THR A 316 -23.06 10.15 -9.32
C THR A 316 -24.17 9.17 -8.95
N ALA A 317 -24.93 8.73 -9.96
CA ALA A 317 -26.03 7.78 -9.77
C ALA A 317 -25.55 6.33 -10.03
N PRO A 318 -25.98 5.36 -9.22
CA PRO A 318 -25.88 3.95 -9.55
C PRO A 318 -26.60 3.60 -10.86
N THR A 319 -26.12 2.55 -11.53
CA THR A 319 -26.61 2.14 -12.86
C THR A 319 -28.04 1.60 -12.79
N ALA A 320 -28.34 0.78 -11.78
CA ALA A 320 -29.67 0.22 -11.62
C ALA A 320 -30.58 1.09 -10.73
N GLN A 321 -30.02 1.84 -9.77
CA GLN A 321 -30.79 2.69 -8.84
C GLN A 321 -30.48 4.17 -9.04
N ILE A 322 -30.95 4.72 -10.17
CA ILE A 322 -30.72 6.10 -10.60
C ILE A 322 -31.31 7.16 -9.67
N ASP A 323 -32.26 6.78 -8.81
CA ASP A 323 -32.91 7.64 -7.82
C ASP A 323 -32.07 7.81 -6.53
N ARG A 324 -30.95 7.10 -6.44
CA ARG A 324 -30.03 7.15 -5.31
C ARG A 324 -28.76 7.88 -5.68
N GLU A 325 -28.15 8.52 -4.69
CA GLU A 325 -26.83 9.10 -4.82
C GLU A 325 -25.79 8.22 -4.11
N VAL A 326 -24.61 8.13 -4.72
CA VAL A 326 -23.48 7.50 -4.03
C VAL A 326 -22.85 8.45 -3.02
N THR A 327 -22.44 7.86 -1.89
CA THR A 327 -21.55 8.57 -0.97
C THR A 327 -20.16 8.65 -1.59
N PRO A 328 -19.50 9.83 -1.58
CA PRO A 328 -18.15 9.95 -2.11
C PRO A 328 -17.17 8.99 -1.43
N GLY A 329 -16.29 8.36 -2.21
CA GLY A 329 -15.37 7.38 -1.67
C GLY A 329 -14.62 6.58 -2.71
N PHE A 330 -13.71 5.74 -2.22
CA PHE A 330 -12.97 4.79 -3.06
C PHE A 330 -13.79 3.54 -3.32
N VAL A 331 -13.75 3.09 -4.56
CA VAL A 331 -14.46 1.93 -5.06
C VAL A 331 -13.51 1.13 -5.92
N ALA A 332 -13.56 -0.19 -5.80
CA ALA A 332 -12.82 -1.06 -6.70
C ALA A 332 -13.53 -1.09 -8.05
N ALA A 333 -12.75 -1.26 -9.11
CA ALA A 333 -13.24 -1.49 -10.45
C ALA A 333 -12.62 -2.77 -11.02
N PHE A 334 -13.38 -3.43 -11.90
CA PHE A 334 -13.11 -4.81 -12.28
C PHE A 334 -11.89 -4.94 -13.19
N ALA A 335 -11.40 -6.18 -13.29
CA ALA A 335 -10.33 -6.52 -14.21
C ALA A 335 -10.61 -6.00 -15.63
N HIS A 336 -9.59 -5.38 -16.22
CA HIS A 336 -9.62 -4.85 -17.56
C HIS A 336 -8.44 -5.36 -18.37
N THR A 337 -8.60 -5.34 -19.69
CA THR A 337 -7.50 -5.52 -20.64
C THR A 337 -7.34 -4.27 -21.47
N LYS A 338 -6.11 -4.03 -21.92
CA LYS A 338 -5.77 -2.85 -22.71
C LYS A 338 -4.82 -3.26 -23.83
N LEU A 339 -5.21 -2.93 -25.06
CA LEU A 339 -4.38 -3.03 -26.24
C LEU A 339 -3.90 -1.62 -26.59
N ASP A 340 -2.59 -1.39 -26.62
CA ASP A 340 -1.97 -0.12 -27.02
C ASP A 340 -1.12 -0.34 -28.27
N LEU A 341 -1.56 0.24 -29.39
CA LEU A 341 -0.85 0.23 -30.67
C LEU A 341 -0.13 1.56 -30.83
N GLY A 342 1.21 1.55 -30.82
CA GLY A 342 1.97 2.78 -30.84
C GLY A 342 3.08 2.85 -31.87
N TRP A 343 3.47 4.09 -32.13
CA TRP A 343 4.50 4.48 -33.08
C TRP A 343 5.61 5.22 -32.33
N ARG A 344 6.86 4.78 -32.48
CA ARG A 344 8.03 5.52 -31.99
C ARG A 344 8.33 6.71 -32.90
N LEU A 345 8.11 7.91 -32.38
CA LEU A 345 8.37 9.19 -33.05
C LEU A 345 9.87 9.52 -33.04
N THR A 346 10.51 9.25 -31.91
CA THR A 346 11.96 9.33 -31.71
C THR A 346 12.43 8.17 -30.82
N GLU A 347 13.72 8.11 -30.51
CA GLU A 347 14.28 7.10 -29.58
C GLU A 347 13.66 7.11 -28.18
N ARG A 348 13.11 8.27 -27.75
CA ARG A 348 12.53 8.45 -26.41
C ARG A 348 11.05 8.80 -26.42
N ASN A 349 10.44 9.00 -27.58
CA ASN A 349 9.07 9.49 -27.67
C ASN A 349 8.24 8.54 -28.51
N SER A 350 7.06 8.18 -28.01
CA SER A 350 6.08 7.42 -28.77
C SER A 350 4.67 7.98 -28.63
N LEU A 351 3.85 7.70 -29.64
CA LEU A 351 2.43 7.99 -29.63
C LEU A 351 1.68 6.68 -29.84
N GLY A 352 0.84 6.32 -28.87
CA GLY A 352 -0.01 5.15 -28.86
C GLY A 352 -1.48 5.50 -29.05
N MET A 353 -2.23 4.60 -29.67
CA MET A 353 -3.68 4.54 -29.60
C MET A 353 -4.04 3.29 -28.79
N TYR A 354 -4.76 3.47 -27.69
CA TYR A 354 -5.17 2.36 -26.86
C TYR A 354 -6.67 2.12 -26.95
N TRP A 355 -7.03 0.84 -26.84
CA TRP A 355 -8.36 0.35 -26.56
C TRP A 355 -8.31 -0.38 -25.22
N ARG A 356 -9.11 0.04 -24.26
CA ARG A 356 -9.27 -0.60 -22.96
C ARG A 356 -10.67 -1.18 -22.89
N TRP A 357 -10.78 -2.43 -22.48
CA TRP A 357 -12.03 -3.12 -22.25
C TRP A 357 -12.07 -3.63 -20.82
N GLN A 358 -13.13 -3.27 -20.11
CA GLN A 358 -13.40 -3.68 -18.74
C GLN A 358 -14.59 -4.63 -18.73
N PHE A 359 -14.41 -5.77 -18.07
CA PHE A 359 -15.46 -6.77 -17.97
C PHE A 359 -16.64 -6.26 -17.14
N SER A 360 -17.87 -6.61 -17.55
CA SER A 360 -19.07 -6.29 -16.77
C SER A 360 -19.18 -7.25 -15.58
N PRO A 361 -19.19 -6.75 -14.34
CA PRO A 361 -19.40 -7.62 -13.19
C PRO A 361 -20.82 -8.14 -13.09
N PRO A 362 -21.02 -9.27 -12.37
CA PRO A 362 -22.36 -9.70 -12.00
C PRO A 362 -23.05 -8.62 -11.15
N GLN A 363 -24.21 -8.18 -11.61
CA GLN A 363 -25.10 -7.26 -10.88
C GLN A 363 -26.28 -8.05 -10.31
N ASP A 364 -26.89 -7.50 -9.27
CA ASP A 364 -27.99 -8.15 -8.54
C ASP A 364 -29.39 -7.83 -9.11
N PHE A 365 -29.47 -7.29 -10.32
CA PHE A 365 -30.70 -6.79 -10.91
C PHE A 365 -30.97 -7.46 -12.26
N ASP A 366 -32.19 -7.98 -12.42
CA ASP A 366 -32.66 -8.63 -13.66
C ASP A 366 -33.21 -7.61 -14.68
N SER A 367 -33.53 -6.39 -14.23
CA SER A 367 -34.06 -5.31 -15.06
C SER A 367 -33.57 -3.96 -14.55
N LEU A 368 -33.14 -3.10 -15.47
CA LEU A 368 -32.83 -1.71 -15.14
C LEU A 368 -34.12 -0.88 -15.08
N VAL A 369 -34.13 0.17 -14.24
CA VAL A 369 -35.29 1.07 -14.11
C VAL A 369 -35.61 1.73 -15.45
N GLU A 370 -36.88 1.85 -15.82
CA GLU A 370 -37.29 2.53 -17.06
C GLU A 370 -36.74 3.97 -17.10
N GLY A 371 -35.89 4.27 -18.09
CA GLY A 371 -35.14 5.53 -18.20
C GLY A 371 -33.67 5.46 -17.76
N SER A 372 -33.16 4.31 -17.33
CA SER A 372 -31.73 4.08 -17.04
C SER A 372 -30.86 3.79 -18.28
N ILE A 373 -31.52 3.61 -19.43
CA ILE A 373 -30.88 3.54 -20.75
C ILE A 373 -31.66 4.48 -21.65
N ASP A 374 -31.16 5.70 -21.79
CA ASP A 374 -31.66 6.62 -22.81
C ASP A 374 -31.08 6.22 -24.18
N ARG A 375 -31.92 5.58 -25.00
CA ARG A 375 -31.57 5.14 -26.36
C ARG A 375 -31.61 6.28 -27.37
N ASP A 376 -32.20 7.41 -27.01
CA ASP A 376 -32.27 8.62 -27.82
C ASP A 376 -31.23 9.68 -27.38
N ALA A 377 -30.47 9.37 -26.32
CA ALA A 377 -29.38 10.22 -25.84
C ALA A 377 -28.28 10.37 -26.91
N PRO A 378 -27.63 11.54 -26.99
CA PRO A 378 -26.46 11.70 -27.83
C PRO A 378 -25.37 10.67 -27.51
N PHE A 379 -24.49 10.35 -28.47
CA PHE A 379 -23.47 9.30 -28.30
C PHE A 379 -22.54 9.45 -27.08
N TRP A 380 -22.37 10.68 -26.57
CA TRP A 380 -21.61 10.93 -25.35
C TRP A 380 -22.39 10.61 -24.05
N GLN A 381 -23.72 10.63 -24.11
CA GLN A 381 -24.62 10.25 -23.02
C GLN A 381 -25.17 8.83 -23.20
N HIS A 382 -25.06 8.22 -24.38
CA HIS A 382 -25.51 6.85 -24.66
C HIS A 382 -25.03 5.86 -23.60
N GLU A 383 -26.00 5.22 -22.94
CA GLU A 383 -25.78 4.28 -21.85
C GLU A 383 -25.56 2.84 -22.34
N GLU A 384 -25.27 2.64 -23.62
CA GLU A 384 -24.96 1.31 -24.14
C GLU A 384 -23.57 0.83 -23.68
N GLU A 385 -23.44 -0.48 -23.50
CA GLU A 385 -22.18 -1.13 -23.14
C GLU A 385 -21.17 -1.06 -24.29
N CYS A 386 -19.90 -0.81 -23.98
CA CYS A 386 -18.80 -0.74 -24.92
C CYS A 386 -19.13 -0.02 -26.26
N PHE A 387 -19.63 1.22 -26.20
CA PHE A 387 -20.02 2.01 -27.40
C PHE A 387 -21.06 1.35 -28.32
N GLY A 388 -21.88 0.43 -27.80
CA GLY A 388 -22.88 -0.29 -28.59
C GLY A 388 -22.31 -1.42 -29.45
N LEU A 389 -21.04 -1.82 -29.24
CA LEU A 389 -20.37 -2.89 -30.02
C LEU A 389 -20.87 -4.30 -29.68
N GLY A 390 -21.82 -4.44 -28.73
CA GLY A 390 -22.33 -5.73 -28.27
C GLY A 390 -21.33 -6.53 -27.44
N LEU A 391 -20.24 -5.91 -26.98
CA LEU A 391 -19.31 -6.50 -26.04
C LEU A 391 -19.79 -6.23 -24.61
N PRO A 392 -19.84 -7.24 -23.73
CA PRO A 392 -20.26 -7.05 -22.35
C PRO A 392 -19.25 -6.15 -21.63
N GLY A 393 -19.75 -5.15 -20.88
CA GLY A 393 -18.94 -4.25 -20.07
C GLY A 393 -18.68 -2.88 -20.68
N ASP A 394 -17.58 -2.25 -20.27
CA ASP A 394 -17.29 -0.87 -20.64
C ASP A 394 -15.97 -0.75 -21.38
N CYS A 395 -15.94 0.16 -22.36
CA CYS A 395 -14.78 0.37 -23.23
C CYS A 395 -14.32 1.80 -23.19
N MET A 396 -13.02 1.97 -23.39
CA MET A 396 -12.38 3.25 -23.65
C MET A 396 -11.46 3.16 -24.85
N ILE A 397 -11.43 4.21 -25.64
CA ILE A 397 -10.45 4.41 -26.71
C ILE A 397 -9.81 5.77 -26.55
N GLY A 398 -8.50 5.84 -26.75
CA GLY A 398 -7.80 7.11 -26.64
C GLY A 398 -6.40 7.08 -27.21
N PHE A 399 -5.75 8.23 -27.11
CA PHE A 399 -4.35 8.40 -27.48
C PHE A 399 -3.50 8.58 -26.24
N LYS A 400 -2.29 8.01 -26.25
CA LYS A 400 -1.31 8.10 -25.18
C LYS A 400 0.03 8.54 -25.77
N TYR A 401 0.51 9.70 -25.39
CA TYR A 401 1.89 10.10 -25.65
C TYR A 401 2.76 9.58 -24.50
N GLN A 402 3.84 8.88 -24.85
CA GLN A 402 4.79 8.32 -23.91
C GLN A 402 6.18 8.92 -24.16
N ARG A 403 6.87 9.28 -23.08
CA ARG A 403 8.25 9.74 -23.08
C ARG A 403 9.10 8.91 -22.12
N ASP A 404 10.10 8.25 -22.66
CA ASP A 404 11.09 7.50 -21.90
C ASP A 404 12.00 8.48 -21.15
N ILE A 405 12.11 8.28 -19.83
CA ILE A 405 12.86 9.13 -18.90
C ILE A 405 14.21 8.53 -18.51
N SER A 406 14.37 7.21 -18.65
CA SER A 406 15.66 6.53 -18.49
C SER A 406 16.12 5.90 -19.81
N THR A 407 17.42 5.62 -19.91
CA THR A 407 18.05 4.98 -21.08
C THR A 407 18.49 3.54 -20.82
N GLY A 408 18.64 3.13 -19.56
CA GLY A 408 19.03 1.77 -19.17
C GLY A 408 17.83 0.86 -18.93
N ALA A 409 18.08 -0.45 -18.73
CA ALA A 409 17.08 -1.41 -18.30
C ALA A 409 17.02 -1.46 -16.75
N PRO A 410 15.85 -1.34 -16.10
CA PRO A 410 14.53 -1.10 -16.69
C PRO A 410 14.37 0.31 -17.29
N ARG A 411 13.67 0.39 -18.43
CA ARG A 411 13.38 1.66 -19.09
C ARG A 411 12.10 2.26 -18.54
N PHE A 412 12.25 3.33 -17.78
CA PHE A 412 11.15 4.07 -17.20
C PHE A 412 10.58 5.07 -18.21
N TYR A 413 9.27 5.28 -18.15
CA TYR A 413 8.59 6.26 -18.97
C TYR A 413 7.50 7.00 -18.20
N SER A 414 7.23 8.21 -18.67
CA SER A 414 6.06 9.01 -18.32
C SER A 414 5.11 9.03 -19.50
N SER A 415 3.82 9.21 -19.25
CA SER A 415 2.81 9.32 -20.30
C SER A 415 1.70 10.28 -19.95
N VAL A 416 1.10 10.86 -20.98
CA VAL A 416 -0.14 11.64 -20.89
C VAL A 416 -1.07 11.13 -21.98
N GLY A 417 -2.37 11.14 -21.71
CA GLY A 417 -3.33 10.64 -22.66
C GLY A 417 -4.69 11.29 -22.51
N LEU A 418 -5.50 11.09 -23.54
CA LEU A 418 -6.88 11.55 -23.59
C LEU A 418 -7.69 10.57 -24.40
N GLY A 419 -8.98 10.49 -24.13
CA GLY A 419 -9.84 9.57 -24.84
C GLY A 419 -11.30 9.75 -24.50
N ILE A 420 -12.07 8.81 -25.01
CA ILE A 420 -13.50 8.68 -24.77
C ILE A 420 -13.81 7.26 -24.33
N GLY A 421 -14.96 7.11 -23.67
CA GLY A 421 -15.44 5.87 -23.09
C GLY A 421 -15.65 5.99 -21.59
N ARG A 422 -16.02 4.87 -20.99
CA ARG A 422 -16.49 4.81 -19.60
C ARG A 422 -15.64 3.83 -18.79
N VAL A 423 -15.61 4.07 -17.48
CA VAL A 423 -15.14 3.11 -16.49
C VAL A 423 -16.30 2.71 -15.61
N ARG A 424 -16.36 1.43 -15.25
CA ARG A 424 -17.38 0.84 -14.38
C ARG A 424 -16.78 0.50 -13.02
N ASN A 425 -17.29 1.16 -12.00
CA ASN A 425 -16.89 0.96 -10.61
C ASN A 425 -17.93 0.12 -9.86
N TRP A 426 -17.47 -0.74 -8.95
CA TRP A 426 -18.34 -1.58 -8.15
C TRP A 426 -18.91 -0.83 -6.95
N LEU A 427 -20.21 -1.01 -6.71
CA LEU A 427 -20.88 -0.51 -5.52
C LEU A 427 -21.51 -1.61 -4.69
N ARG A 428 -21.49 -1.38 -3.38
CA ARG A 428 -22.30 -2.11 -2.41
C ARG A 428 -23.28 -1.13 -1.78
N LEU A 429 -24.57 -1.26 -2.10
CA LEU A 429 -25.63 -0.39 -1.61
C LEU A 429 -26.41 -1.06 -0.49
N LYS A 430 -26.86 -0.27 0.49
CA LYS A 430 -27.82 -0.71 1.51
C LYS A 430 -29.23 -0.66 0.91
N HIS A 431 -29.97 -1.75 0.99
CA HIS A 431 -31.36 -1.82 0.55
C HIS A 431 -32.26 -2.17 1.73
N SER A 432 -33.32 -1.41 1.95
CA SER A 432 -34.20 -1.62 3.10
C SER A 432 -34.95 -2.94 2.98
N ALA A 433 -34.74 -3.85 3.93
CA ALA A 433 -35.46 -5.11 3.99
C ALA A 433 -36.94 -4.92 4.41
N SER A 434 -37.33 -3.68 4.77
CA SER A 434 -38.71 -3.34 5.12
C SER A 434 -39.60 -3.12 3.90
N LEU A 435 -39.02 -3.02 2.70
CA LEU A 435 -39.76 -2.76 1.46
C LEU A 435 -40.54 -3.99 0.94
N ASN A 436 -40.20 -5.20 1.40
CA ASN A 436 -40.84 -6.47 1.01
C ASN A 436 -41.03 -6.62 -0.52
N ASP A 437 -40.08 -6.13 -1.30
CA ASP A 437 -40.05 -6.17 -2.77
C ASP A 437 -39.32 -7.41 -3.31
N GLY A 438 -38.89 -8.31 -2.42
CA GLY A 438 -38.16 -9.54 -2.74
C GLY A 438 -36.67 -9.34 -3.02
N VAL A 439 -36.16 -8.10 -3.05
CA VAL A 439 -34.74 -7.82 -3.36
C VAL A 439 -33.81 -8.42 -2.30
N CYS A 440 -34.24 -8.42 -1.04
CA CYS A 440 -33.50 -9.01 0.08
C CYS A 440 -33.78 -10.51 0.30
N ASP A 441 -34.55 -11.18 -0.56
CA ASP A 441 -34.84 -12.60 -0.41
C ASP A 441 -33.55 -13.42 -0.52
N ASN A 442 -33.36 -14.37 0.40
CA ASN A 442 -32.16 -15.20 0.52
C ASN A 442 -30.84 -14.43 0.76
N ARG A 443 -30.90 -13.18 1.22
CA ARG A 443 -29.72 -12.39 1.61
C ARG A 443 -29.65 -12.24 3.12
N GLU A 444 -28.43 -12.03 3.62
CA GLU A 444 -28.21 -11.68 5.01
C GLU A 444 -28.78 -10.29 5.32
N ILE A 445 -29.52 -10.20 6.43
CA ILE A 445 -30.15 -8.97 6.90
C ILE A 445 -29.33 -8.40 8.05
N PHE A 446 -28.90 -7.16 7.87
CA PHE A 446 -28.18 -6.38 8.86
C PHE A 446 -29.12 -5.35 9.49
N GLN A 447 -28.82 -4.90 10.70
CA GLN A 447 -29.52 -3.77 11.32
C GLN A 447 -28.61 -2.54 11.34
N ASP A 448 -29.16 -1.41 10.90
CA ASP A 448 -28.45 -0.14 10.97
C ASP A 448 -28.41 0.35 12.42
N GLN A 449 -27.21 0.54 12.98
CA GLN A 449 -27.05 0.87 14.39
C GLN A 449 -27.61 2.25 14.79
N GLN A 450 -27.84 3.14 13.83
CA GLN A 450 -28.37 4.48 14.11
C GLN A 450 -29.88 4.56 13.89
N SER A 451 -30.38 3.94 12.83
CA SER A 451 -31.81 4.03 12.46
C SER A 451 -32.64 2.82 12.90
N GLY A 452 -32.01 1.69 13.25
CA GLY A 452 -32.68 0.44 13.58
C GLY A 452 -33.39 -0.23 12.39
N VAL A 453 -33.29 0.35 11.19
CA VAL A 453 -33.95 -0.18 10.00
C VAL A 453 -33.17 -1.41 9.50
N PRO A 454 -33.84 -2.56 9.29
CA PRO A 454 -33.19 -3.73 8.71
C PRO A 454 -32.90 -3.49 7.23
N PHE A 455 -31.70 -3.88 6.79
CA PHE A 455 -31.27 -3.73 5.41
C PHE A 455 -30.45 -4.94 4.94
N CYS A 456 -30.48 -5.23 3.65
CA CYS A 456 -29.55 -6.14 3.00
C CYS A 456 -28.58 -5.36 2.11
N TYR A 457 -27.47 -5.98 1.73
CA TYR A 457 -26.57 -5.40 0.75
C TYR A 457 -26.88 -5.90 -0.66
N ILE A 458 -26.88 -4.97 -1.61
CA ILE A 458 -27.07 -5.25 -3.04
C ILE A 458 -25.89 -4.69 -3.84
N ARG A 459 -25.50 -5.42 -4.89
CA ARG A 459 -24.42 -5.06 -5.80
C ARG A 459 -24.96 -4.26 -6.96
N ASP A 460 -24.42 -3.06 -7.14
CA ASP A 460 -24.69 -2.19 -8.27
C ASP A 460 -23.36 -1.72 -8.85
N THR A 461 -23.39 -0.94 -9.92
CA THR A 461 -22.20 -0.32 -10.49
C THR A 461 -22.44 1.13 -10.79
N VAL A 462 -21.37 1.90 -10.91
CA VAL A 462 -21.41 3.28 -11.37
C VAL A 462 -20.55 3.40 -12.61
N ARG A 463 -21.13 4.02 -13.64
CA ARG A 463 -20.45 4.31 -14.89
C ARG A 463 -20.13 5.79 -14.89
N THR A 464 -18.86 6.14 -14.79
CA THR A 464 -18.43 7.53 -14.66
C THR A 464 -17.82 8.05 -15.94
N GLY A 465 -18.30 9.22 -16.38
CA GLY A 465 -17.74 10.02 -17.46
C GLY A 465 -17.66 9.31 -18.81
N TRP A 466 -17.67 10.08 -19.89
CA TRP A 466 -17.54 9.55 -21.25
C TRP A 466 -16.28 10.06 -21.95
N ALA A 467 -15.61 11.04 -21.36
CA ALA A 467 -14.36 11.59 -21.83
C ALA A 467 -13.38 11.62 -20.67
N HIS A 468 -12.09 11.42 -20.96
CA HIS A 468 -11.07 11.46 -19.94
C HIS A 468 -9.78 12.09 -20.44
N PHE A 469 -9.07 12.65 -19.48
CA PHE A 469 -7.66 13.02 -19.60
C PHE A 469 -6.91 12.29 -18.51
N GLY A 470 -5.71 11.82 -18.81
CA GLY A 470 -4.92 11.09 -17.85
C GLY A 470 -3.43 11.30 -17.99
N PHE A 471 -2.73 10.95 -16.93
CA PHE A 471 -1.30 10.90 -16.87
C PHE A 471 -0.89 9.59 -16.22
N GLY A 472 0.27 9.09 -16.59
CA GLY A 472 0.72 7.80 -16.11
C GLY A 472 2.20 7.62 -16.30
N GLY A 473 2.64 6.41 -16.03
CA GLY A 473 4.03 6.03 -16.18
C GLY A 473 4.20 4.58 -15.84
N GLY A 474 5.41 4.10 -16.06
CA GLY A 474 5.73 2.71 -15.83
C GLY A 474 7.14 2.43 -16.26
N PHE A 475 7.47 1.15 -16.34
CA PHE A 475 8.74 0.72 -16.88
C PHE A 475 8.55 -0.49 -17.77
N TYR A 476 9.54 -0.71 -18.63
CA TYR A 476 9.62 -1.93 -19.42
C TYR A 476 11.01 -2.53 -19.37
N VAL A 477 11.05 -3.86 -19.29
CA VAL A 477 12.27 -4.68 -19.23
C VAL A 477 12.33 -5.50 -20.51
N PRO A 478 13.41 -5.38 -21.32
CA PRO A 478 13.59 -6.23 -22.50
C PRO A 478 13.69 -7.70 -22.08
N LEU A 479 12.84 -8.56 -22.65
CA LEU A 479 12.89 -10.02 -22.47
C LEU A 479 13.63 -10.69 -23.64
N SER A 480 13.48 -10.14 -24.85
CA SER A 480 14.14 -10.57 -26.07
C SER A 480 14.36 -9.39 -27.02
N GLY A 481 14.93 -9.64 -28.21
CA GLY A 481 15.14 -8.60 -29.23
C GLY A 481 13.88 -7.84 -29.65
N ASN A 482 12.69 -8.44 -29.52
CA ASN A 482 11.41 -7.87 -29.96
C ASN A 482 10.28 -7.92 -28.91
N LEU A 483 10.56 -8.37 -27.69
CA LEU A 483 9.57 -8.53 -26.63
C LEU A 483 10.06 -7.86 -25.34
N ASP A 484 9.23 -7.01 -24.75
CA ASP A 484 9.49 -6.37 -23.48
C ASP A 484 8.35 -6.71 -22.48
N PHE A 485 8.69 -6.96 -21.22
CA PHE A 485 7.73 -6.94 -20.12
C PHE A 485 7.42 -5.50 -19.76
N VAL A 486 6.15 -5.17 -19.47
CA VAL A 486 5.70 -3.80 -19.21
C VAL A 486 4.84 -3.73 -17.97
N THR A 487 5.05 -2.68 -17.18
CA THR A 487 4.12 -2.21 -16.15
C THR A 487 3.58 -0.84 -16.57
N ASP A 488 2.28 -0.57 -16.41
CA ASP A 488 1.65 0.71 -16.77
C ASP A 488 0.68 1.12 -15.67
N THR A 489 0.97 2.23 -15.00
CA THR A 489 0.03 2.90 -14.09
C THR A 489 -0.52 4.14 -14.78
N TYR A 490 -1.85 4.28 -14.81
CA TYR A 490 -2.51 5.37 -15.53
C TYR A 490 -3.66 5.97 -14.70
N VAL A 491 -3.49 7.22 -14.29
CA VAL A 491 -4.49 8.00 -13.55
C VAL A 491 -5.35 8.75 -14.56
N MET A 492 -6.66 8.59 -14.46
CA MET A 492 -7.66 9.15 -15.37
C MET A 492 -8.60 10.04 -14.60
N VAL A 493 -8.80 11.25 -15.09
CA VAL A 493 -9.88 12.13 -14.68
C VAL A 493 -10.96 12.06 -15.73
N LEU A 494 -12.15 11.60 -15.35
CA LEU A 494 -13.29 11.40 -16.24
C LEU A 494 -14.27 12.57 -16.12
N PHE A 495 -14.99 12.88 -17.19
CA PHE A 495 -15.95 13.98 -17.29
C PHE A 495 -17.16 13.57 -18.16
N PRO A 496 -18.34 14.19 -17.97
CA PRO A 496 -18.69 15.23 -16.98
C PRO A 496 -18.98 14.68 -15.59
N ASP A 497 -19.44 13.42 -15.47
CA ASP A 497 -19.63 12.74 -14.18
C ASP A 497 -18.26 12.48 -13.57
N THR A 498 -17.79 13.48 -12.82
CA THR A 498 -16.38 13.62 -12.51
C THR A 498 -15.94 12.51 -11.58
N SER A 499 -14.94 11.76 -12.00
CA SER A 499 -14.33 10.72 -11.17
C SER A 499 -12.86 10.62 -11.47
N ILE A 500 -12.11 10.04 -10.53
CA ILE A 500 -10.70 9.74 -10.71
C ILE A 500 -10.56 8.23 -10.68
N ASN A 501 -10.00 7.63 -11.72
CA ASN A 501 -9.71 6.20 -11.75
C ASN A 501 -8.22 5.98 -11.94
N VAL A 502 -7.66 4.99 -11.23
CA VAL A 502 -6.26 4.61 -11.34
C VAL A 502 -6.18 3.19 -11.86
N ASP A 503 -5.71 3.02 -13.10
CA ASP A 503 -5.40 1.72 -13.68
C ASP A 503 -4.00 1.27 -13.25
N VAL A 504 -3.86 0.03 -12.82
CA VAL A 504 -2.57 -0.65 -12.61
C VAL A 504 -2.52 -1.87 -13.52
N ASN A 505 -1.56 -1.89 -14.44
CA ASN A 505 -1.46 -2.89 -15.49
C ASN A 505 -0.10 -3.57 -15.53
N LEU A 506 -0.11 -4.83 -15.96
CA LEU A 506 1.06 -5.60 -16.33
C LEU A 506 0.84 -6.23 -17.72
N GLY A 507 1.91 -6.47 -18.46
CA GLY A 507 1.79 -7.17 -19.73
C GLY A 507 3.04 -7.18 -20.59
N LEU A 508 2.83 -7.30 -21.89
CA LEU A 508 3.89 -7.53 -22.87
C LEU A 508 3.81 -6.53 -24.01
N ARG A 509 4.97 -6.02 -24.44
CA ARG A 509 5.13 -5.15 -25.60
C ARG A 509 5.93 -5.87 -26.68
N PHE A 510 5.32 -5.97 -27.86
CA PHE A 510 5.94 -6.49 -29.06
C PHE A 510 6.44 -5.32 -29.90
N ARG A 511 7.75 -5.26 -30.17
CA ARG A 511 8.39 -4.28 -31.05
C ARG A 511 8.43 -4.83 -32.48
N MET A 512 8.05 -4.00 -33.45
CA MET A 512 7.90 -4.37 -34.87
C MET A 512 8.60 -3.40 -35.80
#